data_AF-A0A969REJ5-F1
#
_entry.id   AF-A0A969REJ5-F1
#
_cell.length_a   1.000
_cell.length_b   1.000
_cell.length_c   1.000
_cell.angle_alpha   90.00
_cell.angle_beta   90.00
_cell.angle_gamma   90.00
#
_symmetry.space_group_name_H-M   'P 1'
#
loop_
_entity.id
_entity.type
_entity.pdbx_description
1 polymer ?
#
loop_
_entity_poly.entity_id
_entity_poly.type
_entity_poly.pdbx_seq_one_letter_code
_entity_poly.pdbx_strand_id
1 'polypeptide(L)'
;MLWRPLAQFARFGGVSLLMGMVGCGVTTVRQVQEHPTRNWFNSTVQLKGTIGDRAPLIGAQVYQLQDETGTIWVLTTDTNLRSGERVVVQGKVLFQSIPIEGQEYGEVYIQELQREVK
;
A
#
# COMPACT_ATOMS: atom_id res chain seq x y z
N MET A 1 -7.11 51.40 -12.14
CA MET A 1 -7.65 52.12 -10.96
C MET A 1 -9.14 51.83 -10.89
N LEU A 2 -9.55 50.81 -10.13
CA LEU A 2 -10.87 50.72 -9.51
C LEU A 2 -10.78 49.64 -8.43
N TRP A 3 -10.90 50.16 -7.21
CA TRP A 3 -10.72 49.56 -5.90
C TRP A 3 -12.13 49.36 -5.33
N ARG A 4 -12.50 48.14 -4.89
CA ARG A 4 -12.96 47.77 -3.52
C ARG A 4 -13.70 46.42 -3.40
N PRO A 5 -13.62 45.77 -2.23
CA PRO A 5 -14.09 44.42 -1.93
C PRO A 5 -15.46 44.39 -1.25
N LEU A 6 -16.09 43.21 -1.20
CA LEU A 6 -17.13 42.88 -0.22
C LEU A 6 -16.91 41.44 0.27
N ALA A 7 -16.42 41.33 1.50
CA ALA A 7 -16.61 40.13 2.30
C ALA A 7 -18.09 40.04 2.68
N GLN A 8 -18.73 38.89 2.48
CA GLN A 8 -19.90 38.48 3.26
C GLN A 8 -19.80 36.99 3.58
N PHE A 9 -19.85 36.72 4.89
CA PHE A 9 -20.02 35.43 5.52
C PHE A 9 -21.39 34.82 5.15
N ALA A 10 -21.46 33.50 5.02
CA ALA A 10 -22.22 32.65 5.96
C ALA A 10 -22.50 31.23 5.40
N ARG A 11 -22.01 30.25 6.17
CA ARG A 11 -22.65 29.00 6.60
C ARG A 11 -23.42 28.16 5.58
N PHE A 12 -22.88 26.98 5.24
CA PHE A 12 -23.54 25.67 5.30
C PHE A 12 -22.39 24.65 5.48
N GLY A 13 -22.30 23.91 6.58
CA GLY A 13 -23.18 22.78 6.83
C GLY A 13 -22.65 21.58 6.04
N GLY A 14 -21.61 20.91 6.55
CA GLY A 14 -21.03 19.74 5.91
C GLY A 14 -20.20 18.97 6.92
N VAL A 15 -20.84 17.98 7.55
CA VAL A 15 -20.20 16.97 8.39
C VAL A 15 -19.01 16.38 7.64
N SER A 16 -17.79 16.80 8.00
CA SER A 16 -16.59 16.06 7.63
C SER A 16 -16.36 15.03 8.71
N LEU A 17 -17.02 13.88 8.54
CA LEU A 17 -16.73 12.65 9.24
C LEU A 17 -15.29 12.27 8.86
N LEU A 18 -14.29 12.67 9.65
CA LEU A 18 -12.95 12.13 9.52
C LEU A 18 -12.99 10.69 10.01
N MET A 19 -13.32 9.83 9.05
CA MET A 19 -13.41 8.38 9.17
C MET A 19 -12.01 7.82 9.46
N GLY A 20 -11.79 7.48 10.73
CA GLY A 20 -10.84 6.50 11.27
C GLY A 20 -9.48 6.34 10.60
N MET A 21 -8.46 7.05 11.09
CA MET A 21 -7.09 6.51 11.08
C MET A 21 -6.98 5.42 12.14
N VAL A 22 -7.38 4.20 11.81
CA VAL A 22 -6.93 3.01 12.54
C VAL A 22 -5.86 2.34 11.69
N GLY A 23 -4.64 2.34 12.21
CA GLY A 23 -3.52 1.62 11.61
C GLY A 23 -2.18 1.96 12.26
N CYS A 24 -2.12 2.07 13.59
CA CYS A 24 -0.86 2.30 14.28
C CYS A 24 -0.24 0.95 14.66
N GLY A 25 0.48 0.36 13.71
CA GLY A 25 1.27 -0.84 13.91
C GLY A 25 1.88 -1.31 12.59
N VAL A 26 3.21 -1.38 12.52
CA VAL A 26 3.90 -2.04 11.41
C VAL A 26 3.55 -3.53 11.47
N THR A 27 2.95 -4.05 10.42
CA THR A 27 2.56 -5.46 10.27
C THR A 27 3.73 -6.23 9.65
N THR A 28 3.84 -7.53 9.94
CA THR A 28 4.87 -8.38 9.30
C THR A 28 4.34 -9.00 8.01
N VAL A 29 5.25 -9.36 7.11
CA VAL A 29 4.91 -10.04 5.84
C VAL A 29 4.15 -11.33 6.09
N ARG A 30 4.61 -12.14 7.05
CA ARG A 30 3.97 -13.42 7.38
C ARG A 30 2.52 -13.24 7.85
N GLN A 31 2.23 -12.22 8.65
CA GLN A 31 0.86 -11.95 9.11
C GLN A 31 -0.09 -11.68 7.94
N VAL A 32 0.37 -10.97 6.92
CA VAL A 32 -0.40 -10.70 5.71
C VAL A 32 -0.64 -11.99 4.90
N GLN A 33 0.32 -12.91 4.88
CA GLN A 33 0.28 -14.15 4.09
C GLN A 33 -0.52 -15.30 4.71
N GLU A 34 -0.69 -15.38 6.04
CA GLU A 34 -1.36 -16.52 6.68
C GLU A 34 -2.86 -16.62 6.31
N HIS A 35 -3.57 -15.48 6.19
CA HIS A 35 -4.99 -15.43 5.81
C HIS A 35 -5.33 -14.17 4.99
N PRO A 36 -4.77 -14.00 3.78
CA PRO A 36 -4.81 -12.74 3.04
C PRO A 36 -6.23 -12.34 2.65
N THR A 37 -7.04 -13.28 2.16
CA THR A 37 -8.40 -13.02 1.68
C THR A 37 -9.40 -12.71 2.81
N ARG A 38 -9.21 -13.32 3.98
CA ARG A 38 -10.13 -13.20 5.12
C ARG A 38 -9.85 -11.97 5.98
N ASN A 39 -8.58 -11.67 6.24
CA ASN A 39 -8.20 -10.68 7.26
C ASN A 39 -7.69 -9.37 6.66
N TRP A 40 -7.17 -9.40 5.43
CA TRP A 40 -6.38 -8.30 4.89
C TRP A 40 -6.88 -7.80 3.53
N PHE A 41 -7.68 -8.59 2.81
CA PHE A 41 -8.09 -8.22 1.46
C PHE A 41 -8.70 -6.83 1.44
N ASN A 42 -8.18 -5.99 0.53
CA ASN A 42 -8.61 -4.62 0.33
C ASN A 42 -8.32 -3.67 1.52
N SER A 43 -7.60 -4.13 2.56
CA SER A 43 -7.16 -3.30 3.69
C SER A 43 -5.84 -2.61 3.39
N THR A 44 -5.58 -1.50 4.10
CA THR A 44 -4.30 -0.80 4.06
C THR A 44 -3.42 -1.26 5.21
N VAL A 45 -2.17 -1.61 4.91
CA VAL A 45 -1.16 -2.05 5.88
C VAL A 45 0.10 -1.20 5.78
N GLN A 46 0.90 -1.21 6.84
CA GLN A 46 2.26 -0.67 6.84
C GLN A 46 3.25 -1.82 7.03
N LEU A 47 4.16 -1.98 6.10
CA LEU A 47 5.20 -3.00 6.13
C LEU A 47 6.58 -2.33 6.16
N LYS A 48 7.48 -2.85 6.97
CA LYS A 48 8.87 -2.41 7.01
C LYS A 48 9.76 -3.54 6.51
N GLY A 49 10.61 -3.26 5.53
CA GLY A 49 11.48 -4.27 4.96
C GLY A 49 12.60 -3.68 4.12
N THR A 50 13.33 -4.56 3.46
CA THR A 50 14.44 -4.24 2.57
C THR A 50 14.03 -4.54 1.12
N ILE A 51 14.35 -3.64 0.20
CA ILE A 51 14.09 -3.84 -1.23
C ILE A 51 15.05 -4.92 -1.76
N GLY A 52 14.49 -6.01 -2.27
CA GLY A 52 15.21 -7.12 -2.89
C GLY A 52 15.20 -7.05 -4.42
N ASP A 53 14.82 -8.18 -5.03
CA ASP A 53 14.70 -8.33 -6.48
C ASP A 53 13.57 -7.49 -7.05
N ARG A 54 13.69 -7.17 -8.34
CA ARG A 54 12.80 -6.27 -9.06
C ARG A 54 12.49 -6.83 -10.45
N ALA A 55 11.25 -6.73 -10.89
CA ALA A 55 10.85 -7.09 -12.24
C ALA A 55 10.07 -5.94 -12.90
N PRO A 56 10.48 -5.48 -14.09
CA PRO A 56 9.77 -4.43 -14.82
C PRO A 56 8.44 -4.96 -15.39
N LEU A 57 7.42 -4.12 -15.38
CA LEU A 57 6.13 -4.34 -16.04
C LEU A 57 5.84 -3.17 -17.00
N ILE A 58 4.85 -3.32 -17.88
CA ILE A 58 4.45 -2.22 -18.77
C ILE A 58 3.76 -1.14 -17.92
N GLY A 59 4.41 0.01 -17.75
CA GLY A 59 3.89 1.16 -16.99
C GLY A 59 3.94 1.02 -15.47
N ALA A 60 4.58 -0.02 -14.94
CA ALA A 60 4.74 -0.27 -13.51
C ALA A 60 5.99 -1.12 -13.25
N GLN A 61 6.30 -1.36 -11.98
CA GLN A 61 7.36 -2.26 -11.56
C GLN A 61 6.90 -3.03 -10.33
N VAL A 62 7.33 -4.28 -10.20
CA VAL A 62 7.19 -5.03 -8.95
C VAL A 62 8.54 -5.22 -8.31
N TYR A 63 8.58 -5.19 -6.98
CA TYR A 63 9.77 -5.47 -6.22
C TYR A 63 9.47 -6.31 -4.99
N GLN A 64 10.46 -7.06 -4.55
CA GLN A 64 10.39 -7.81 -3.31
C GLN A 64 10.63 -6.88 -2.13
N LEU A 65 9.74 -6.92 -1.16
CA LEU A 65 9.96 -6.38 0.17
C LEU A 65 10.24 -7.54 1.12
N GLN A 66 11.43 -7.56 1.72
CA GLN A 66 11.88 -8.62 2.60
C GLN A 66 11.96 -8.12 4.04
N ASP A 67 11.27 -8.80 4.96
CA ASP A 67 11.41 -8.60 6.40
C ASP A 67 11.96 -9.89 7.06
N GLU A 68 12.01 -9.93 8.39
CA GLU A 68 12.51 -11.09 9.14
C GLU A 68 11.59 -12.32 9.03
N THR A 69 10.35 -12.12 8.56
CA THR A 69 9.29 -13.13 8.53
C THR A 69 9.01 -13.69 7.14
N GLY A 70 9.41 -12.98 6.08
CA GLY A 70 9.22 -13.45 4.71
C GLY A 70 9.47 -12.39 3.65
N THR A 71 9.01 -12.71 2.45
CA THR A 71 9.10 -11.84 1.27
C THR A 71 7.72 -11.66 0.67
N ILE A 72 7.40 -10.44 0.23
CA ILE A 72 6.16 -10.12 -0.49
C ILE A 72 6.43 -9.23 -1.69
N TRP A 73 5.67 -9.43 -2.77
CA TRP A 73 5.71 -8.57 -3.93
C TRP A 73 4.93 -7.27 -3.69
N VAL A 74 5.56 -6.15 -4.05
CA VAL A 74 4.96 -4.82 -4.01
C VAL A 74 4.92 -4.26 -5.43
N LEU A 75 3.73 -3.91 -5.89
CA LEU A 75 3.47 -3.22 -7.15
C LEU A 75 3.54 -1.71 -6.93
N THR A 76 4.37 -1.04 -7.71
CA THR A 76 4.51 0.42 -7.70
C THR A 76 4.61 0.97 -9.13
N THR A 77 4.23 2.22 -9.31
CA THR A 77 4.52 3.00 -10.53
C THR A 77 5.79 3.85 -10.38
N ASP A 78 6.38 3.90 -9.19
CA ASP A 78 7.64 4.60 -8.94
C ASP A 78 8.83 3.71 -9.28
N THR A 79 9.66 4.17 -10.21
CA THR A 79 10.85 3.47 -10.69
C THR A 79 12.09 3.73 -9.84
N ASN A 80 12.05 4.67 -8.89
CA ASN A 80 13.18 4.98 -8.01
C ASN A 80 13.31 3.97 -6.87
N LEU A 81 13.72 2.75 -7.24
CA LEU A 81 13.96 1.64 -6.32
C LEU A 81 15.46 1.35 -6.24
N ARG A 82 16.00 1.25 -5.02
CA ARG A 82 17.40 0.85 -4.80
C ARG A 82 17.42 -0.47 -4.02
N SER A 83 18.01 -1.51 -4.59
CA SER A 83 18.18 -2.79 -3.87
C SER A 83 19.03 -2.57 -2.61
N GLY A 84 18.68 -3.26 -1.53
CA GLY A 84 19.30 -3.13 -0.22
C GLY A 84 18.80 -1.94 0.62
N GLU A 85 17.96 -1.06 0.07
CA GLU A 85 17.38 0.06 0.79
C GLU A 85 16.29 -0.41 1.76
N ARG A 86 16.32 0.11 2.99
CA ARG A 86 15.30 -0.19 3.99
C ARG A 86 14.19 0.85 3.91
N VAL A 87 12.97 0.38 3.77
CA VAL A 87 11.80 1.23 3.53
C VAL A 87 10.64 0.85 4.43
N VAL A 88 9.75 1.81 4.64
CA VAL A 88 8.39 1.58 5.14
C VAL A 88 7.42 1.81 3.98
N VAL A 89 6.64 0.80 3.67
CA VAL A 89 5.64 0.81 2.60
C VAL A 89 4.27 0.83 3.23
N GLN A 90 3.48 1.85 2.92
CA GLN A 90 2.04 1.83 3.13
C GLN A 90 1.38 1.39 1.84
N GLY A 91 0.56 0.36 1.89
CA GLY A 91 -0.03 -0.21 0.69
C GLY A 91 -1.30 -1.00 0.96
N LYS A 92 -2.03 -1.24 -0.12
CA LYS A 92 -3.26 -2.00 -0.11
C LYS A 92 -2.98 -3.47 -0.38
N VAL A 93 -3.49 -4.35 0.46
CA VAL A 93 -3.33 -5.79 0.29
C VAL A 93 -4.33 -6.28 -0.76
N LEU A 94 -3.81 -6.94 -1.78
CA LEU A 94 -4.58 -7.52 -2.88
C LEU A 94 -4.21 -8.99 -3.05
N PHE A 95 -5.15 -9.77 -3.58
CA PHE A 95 -4.97 -11.18 -3.82
C PHE A 95 -5.38 -11.47 -5.26
N GLN A 96 -4.50 -12.12 -6.01
CA GLN A 96 -4.79 -12.56 -7.37
C GLN A 96 -5.10 -14.05 -7.35
N SER A 97 -6.37 -14.42 -7.51
CA SER A 97 -6.80 -15.83 -7.59
C SER A 97 -6.32 -16.47 -8.90
N ILE A 98 -5.77 -17.68 -8.79
CA ILE A 98 -5.34 -18.55 -9.88
C ILE A 98 -5.83 -19.98 -9.56
N PRO A 99 -7.10 -20.29 -9.84
CA PRO A 99 -7.64 -21.62 -9.61
C PRO A 99 -7.16 -22.59 -10.70
N ILE A 100 -6.49 -23.67 -10.31
CA ILE A 100 -6.06 -24.77 -11.19
C ILE A 100 -6.60 -26.07 -10.59
N GLU A 101 -7.42 -26.80 -11.35
CA GLU A 101 -8.04 -28.07 -10.90
C GLU A 101 -8.78 -27.99 -9.55
N GLY A 102 -9.35 -26.81 -9.24
CA GLY A 102 -10.06 -26.57 -7.99
C GLY A 102 -9.15 -26.24 -6.80
N GLN A 103 -7.84 -26.17 -7.00
CA GLN A 103 -6.86 -25.69 -6.03
C GLN A 103 -6.49 -24.24 -6.33
N GLU A 104 -6.44 -23.41 -5.28
CA GLU A 104 -6.06 -22.00 -5.36
C GLU A 104 -4.54 -21.86 -5.29
N TYR A 105 -3.93 -21.34 -6.36
CA TYR A 105 -2.49 -21.05 -6.48
C TYR A 105 -2.19 -19.54 -6.50
N GLY A 106 -3.20 -18.72 -6.23
CA GLY A 106 -3.07 -17.29 -6.16
C GLY A 106 -2.11 -16.80 -5.08
N GLU A 107 -1.56 -15.61 -5.29
CA GLU A 107 -0.63 -14.97 -4.36
C GLU A 107 -1.17 -13.63 -3.86
N VAL A 108 -0.77 -13.29 -2.63
CA VAL A 108 -1.00 -11.97 -2.05
C VAL A 108 0.12 -11.02 -2.44
N TYR A 109 -0.25 -9.79 -2.78
CA TYR A 109 0.69 -8.72 -3.11
C TYR A 109 0.21 -7.39 -2.54
N ILE A 110 1.11 -6.41 -2.50
CA ILE A 110 0.82 -5.07 -2.02
C ILE A 110 0.78 -4.12 -3.21
N GLN A 111 -0.31 -3.37 -3.36
CA GLN A 111 -0.30 -2.18 -4.20
C GLN A 111 0.18 -0.99 -3.35
N GLU A 112 1.32 -0.41 -3.72
CA GLU A 112 1.90 0.70 -2.99
C GLU A 112 1.00 1.95 -3.06
N LEU A 113 0.83 2.61 -1.92
CA LEU A 113 0.20 3.92 -1.80
C LEU A 113 1.22 5.00 -1.44
N GLN A 114 2.16 4.66 -0.55
CA GLN A 114 3.24 5.54 -0.12
C GLN A 114 4.46 4.72 0.30
N ARG A 115 5.65 5.25 0.05
CA ARG A 115 6.92 4.68 0.49
C ARG A 115 7.78 5.73 1.17
N GLU A 116 8.42 5.35 2.27
CA GLU A 116 9.39 6.16 3.00
C GLU A 116 10.71 5.40 3.16
N VAL A 117 11.81 6.03 2.77
CA VAL A 117 13.17 5.52 3.00
C VAL A 117 13.54 5.74 4.48
N LYS A 118 14.23 4.78 5.09
CA LYS A 118 14.70 4.84 6.49
C LYS A 118 16.21 4.89 6.59
#